data_AF-A0A1A8H461-F1
#
_entry.id   AF-A0A1A8H461-F1
#
_cell.length_a   1.000
_cell.length_b   1.000
_cell.length_c   1.000
_cell.angle_alpha   90.00
_cell.angle_beta   90.00
_cell.angle_gamma   90.00
#
_symmetry.space_group_name_H-M   'P 1'
#
loop_
_entity.id
_entity.type
_entity.pdbx_description
1 polymer ?
#
loop_
_entity_poly.entity_id
_entity_poly.type
_entity_poly.pdbx_seq_one_letter_code
_entity_poly.pdbx_strand_id
1 'polypeptide(L)'
;SGAIVAGDTVTLTCSCEAEPPVRQNGYSLFKDGEFIRSGQRHIIRDVQPSQSGSYHCQAGNSIRWRGSDHKNSSEVHLDVLYPPINVSLSVDPPHVTDGIRVNLTCTSAANPTADNYTW
;
A
#
# COMPACT_ATOMS: atom_id res chain seq x y z
N SER A 1 5.95 5.62 13.26
CA SER A 1 5.77 5.12 11.88
C SER A 1 7.13 4.67 11.39
N GLY A 2 7.34 3.38 11.17
CA GLY A 2 8.59 2.86 10.62
C GLY A 2 8.53 2.88 9.10
N ALA A 3 9.63 3.24 8.45
CA ALA A 3 9.76 3.10 7.00
C ALA A 3 9.75 1.62 6.63
N ILE A 4 8.88 1.23 5.71
CA ILE A 4 8.77 -0.15 5.22
C ILE A 4 9.33 -0.16 3.81
N VAL A 5 10.28 -1.05 3.54
CA VAL A 5 10.95 -1.12 2.24
C VAL A 5 10.38 -2.29 1.43
N ALA A 6 10.34 -2.16 0.11
CA ALA A 6 9.97 -3.26 -0.76
C ALA A 6 10.86 -4.50 -0.49
N GLY A 7 10.24 -5.67 -0.40
CA GLY A 7 10.87 -6.93 0.02
C GLY A 7 10.70 -7.26 1.51
N ASP A 8 10.29 -6.31 2.34
CA ASP A 8 10.07 -6.56 3.78
C ASP A 8 8.91 -7.52 4.05
N THR A 9 8.80 -7.97 5.30
CA THR A 9 7.63 -8.70 5.80
C THR A 9 6.88 -7.86 6.82
N VAL A 10 5.62 -7.55 6.50
CA VAL A 10 4.73 -6.74 7.36
C VAL A 10 3.68 -7.63 7.99
N THR A 11 3.40 -7.40 9.28
CA THR A 11 2.30 -8.05 9.99
C THR A 11 1.28 -7.01 10.43
N LEU A 12 0.08 -7.06 9.85
CA LEU A 12 -1.07 -6.27 10.29
C LEU A 12 -1.85 -7.09 11.31
N THR A 13 -2.11 -6.52 12.49
CA THR A 13 -2.85 -7.20 13.56
C THR A 13 -3.98 -6.31 14.05
N CYS A 14 -5.16 -6.90 14.15
CA CYS A 14 -6.36 -6.26 14.66
C CYS A 14 -6.65 -6.69 16.09
N SER A 15 -7.04 -5.72 16.91
CA SER A 15 -7.40 -5.92 18.30
C SER A 15 -8.63 -5.09 18.63
N CYS A 16 -9.56 -5.67 19.38
CA CYS A 16 -10.76 -4.99 19.82
C CYS A 16 -11.11 -5.53 21.21
N GLU A 17 -11.30 -4.63 22.17
CA GLU A 17 -11.81 -4.96 23.50
C GLU A 17 -13.34 -4.91 23.44
N ALA A 18 -13.97 -6.08 23.49
CA ALA A 18 -15.43 -6.22 23.43
C ALA A 18 -15.89 -7.31 24.40
N GLU A 19 -17.11 -7.16 24.90
CA GLU A 19 -17.79 -8.17 25.72
C GLU A 19 -19.16 -8.48 25.06
N PRO A 20 -19.37 -9.69 24.50
CA PRO A 20 -18.43 -10.81 24.38
C PRO A 20 -17.23 -10.52 23.47
N PRO A 21 -16.08 -11.22 23.68
CA PRO A 21 -14.89 -11.03 22.87
C PRO A 21 -15.12 -11.38 21.41
N VAL A 22 -14.45 -10.63 20.53
CA VAL A 22 -14.46 -10.87 19.10
C VAL A 22 -13.65 -12.14 18.79
N ARG A 23 -14.27 -13.09 18.09
CA ARG A 23 -13.58 -14.30 17.62
C ARG A 23 -12.69 -13.97 16.43
N GLN A 24 -11.70 -14.82 16.11
CA GLN A 24 -10.77 -14.58 15.00
C GLN A 24 -11.46 -14.33 13.64
N ASN A 25 -12.62 -14.93 13.39
CA ASN A 25 -13.42 -14.75 12.18
C ASN A 25 -14.34 -13.52 12.20
N GLY A 26 -14.40 -12.79 13.33
CA GLY A 26 -15.14 -11.54 13.48
C GLY A 26 -14.33 -10.31 13.06
N TYR A 27 -13.06 -10.50 12.66
CA TYR A 27 -12.21 -9.45 12.12
C TYR A 27 -12.15 -9.51 10.59
N SER A 28 -12.13 -8.35 9.96
CA SER A 28 -11.99 -8.17 8.52
C SER A 28 -11.03 -7.03 8.23
N LEU A 29 -10.06 -7.25 7.34
CA LEU A 29 -9.11 -6.24 6.89
C LEU A 29 -9.58 -5.62 5.58
N PHE A 30 -9.45 -4.30 5.50
CA PHE A 30 -9.74 -3.48 4.34
C PHE A 30 -8.52 -2.66 3.95
N LYS A 31 -8.38 -2.39 2.65
CA LYS A 31 -7.39 -1.49 2.07
C LYS A 31 -8.08 -0.56 1.11
N ASP A 32 -7.87 0.75 1.27
CA ASP A 32 -8.44 1.80 0.41
C ASP A 32 -9.98 1.68 0.27
N GLY A 33 -10.64 1.21 1.33
CA GLY A 33 -12.09 0.97 1.38
C GLY A 33 -12.54 -0.40 0.83
N GLU A 34 -11.65 -1.18 0.22
CA GLU A 34 -11.96 -2.51 -0.32
C GLU A 34 -11.67 -3.62 0.69
N PHE A 35 -12.57 -4.60 0.77
CA PHE A 35 -12.36 -5.78 1.61
C PHE A 35 -11.25 -6.66 1.04
N ILE A 36 -10.22 -6.95 1.83
CA ILE A 36 -9.15 -7.88 1.46
C ILE A 36 -9.50 -9.29 1.91
N ARG A 37 -9.63 -9.48 3.23
CA ARG A 37 -9.75 -10.81 3.84
C ARG A 37 -10.20 -10.73 5.29
N SER A 38 -10.93 -11.75 5.74
CA SER A 38 -11.23 -11.95 7.16
C SER A 38 -10.06 -12.58 7.91
N GLY A 39 -9.85 -12.15 9.14
CA GLY A 39 -8.78 -12.62 10.03
C GLY A 39 -8.32 -11.54 10.98
N GLN A 40 -7.81 -11.97 12.13
CA GLN A 40 -7.24 -11.04 13.11
C GLN A 40 -5.82 -10.59 12.71
N ARG A 41 -5.06 -11.45 12.03
CA ARG A 41 -3.66 -11.23 11.71
C ARG A 41 -3.39 -11.54 10.24
N HIS A 42 -2.76 -10.60 9.55
CA HIS A 42 -2.42 -10.69 8.14
C HIS A 42 -0.92 -10.48 7.96
N ILE A 43 -0.26 -11.42 7.30
CA ILE A 43 1.17 -11.38 7.03
C ILE A 43 1.36 -11.16 5.54
N ILE A 44 2.00 -10.06 5.20
CA ILE A 44 2.40 -9.71 3.84
C ILE A 44 3.90 -9.96 3.76
N ARG A 45 4.32 -10.95 2.96
CA ARG A 45 5.74 -11.23 2.69
C ARG A 45 6.13 -10.59 1.38
N ASP A 46 7.41 -10.24 1.26
CA ASP A 46 7.99 -9.68 0.04
C ASP A 46 7.18 -8.47 -0.43
N VAL A 47 7.11 -7.44 0.43
CA VAL A 47 6.19 -6.32 0.26
C VAL A 47 6.47 -5.59 -1.06
N GLN A 48 5.43 -5.28 -1.82
CA GLN A 48 5.53 -4.65 -3.13
C GLN A 48 5.01 -3.21 -3.09
N PRO A 49 5.45 -2.31 -3.99
CA PRO A 49 4.94 -0.93 -4.07
C PRO A 49 3.41 -0.83 -4.19
N SER A 50 2.78 -1.82 -4.83
CA SER A 50 1.31 -1.90 -4.99
C SER A 50 0.55 -2.14 -3.67
N GLN A 51 1.25 -2.54 -2.60
CA GLN A 51 0.66 -2.76 -1.29
C GLN A 51 0.59 -1.47 -0.46
N SER A 52 1.22 -0.37 -0.91
CA SER A 52 0.98 0.94 -0.32
C SER A 52 -0.51 1.30 -0.35
N GLY A 53 -0.99 1.94 0.70
CA GLY A 53 -2.40 2.33 0.83
C GLY A 53 -2.85 2.46 2.29
N SER A 54 -4.10 2.86 2.48
CA SER A 54 -4.72 3.03 3.79
C SER A 54 -5.43 1.77 4.23
N TYR A 55 -4.96 1.16 5.32
CA TYR A 55 -5.53 -0.05 5.88
C TYR A 55 -6.37 0.26 7.11
N HIS A 56 -7.54 -0.35 7.22
CA HIS A 56 -8.29 -0.41 8.47
C HIS A 56 -8.85 -1.81 8.64
N CYS A 57 -9.24 -2.14 9.87
CA CYS A 57 -10.02 -3.34 10.08
C CYS A 57 -11.32 -3.08 10.78
N GLN A 58 -12.23 -3.99 10.52
CA GLN A 58 -13.55 -4.03 11.08
C GLN A 58 -13.65 -5.23 12.00
N ALA A 59 -14.15 -5.02 13.22
CA ALA A 59 -14.38 -6.07 14.20
C ALA A 59 -15.87 -6.12 14.54
N GLY A 60 -16.44 -7.32 14.65
CA GLY A 60 -17.81 -7.53 15.14
C GLY A 60 -17.93 -8.78 16.00
N ASN A 61 -18.69 -8.71 17.10
CA ASN A 61 -18.98 -9.86 17.94
C ASN A 61 -20.38 -10.44 17.65
N SER A 62 -20.71 -11.59 18.25
CA SER A 62 -21.92 -12.36 17.93
C SER A 62 -23.21 -11.83 18.58
N ILE A 63 -23.26 -10.59 19.06
CA ILE A 63 -24.50 -9.99 19.57
C ILE A 63 -25.42 -9.69 18.37
N ARG A 64 -26.18 -10.71 17.96
CA ARG A 64 -27.10 -10.68 16.81
C ARG A 64 -28.42 -9.95 17.08
N TRP A 65 -28.55 -9.18 18.16
CA TRP A 65 -29.89 -8.79 18.63
C TRP A 65 -30.47 -7.51 18.02
N ARG A 66 -29.70 -6.55 17.46
CA ARG A 66 -30.29 -5.29 16.95
C ARG A 66 -29.61 -4.57 15.77
N GLY A 67 -28.55 -5.12 15.20
CA GLY A 67 -27.83 -4.49 14.08
C GLY A 67 -26.43 -5.08 14.00
N SER A 68 -25.80 -5.06 12.83
CA SER A 68 -24.42 -5.53 12.72
C SER A 68 -23.51 -4.51 13.41
N ASP A 69 -23.18 -4.72 14.67
CA ASP A 69 -22.29 -3.86 15.45
C ASP A 69 -20.82 -4.09 15.03
N HIS A 70 -20.54 -3.71 13.79
CA HIS A 70 -19.20 -3.69 13.24
C HIS A 70 -18.56 -2.35 13.59
N LYS A 71 -17.38 -2.40 14.22
CA LYS A 71 -16.56 -1.23 14.53
C LYS A 71 -15.31 -1.22 13.67
N ASN A 72 -15.07 -0.10 13.02
CA ASN A 72 -13.85 0.14 12.26
C ASN A 72 -12.76 0.69 13.18
N SER A 73 -11.51 0.28 12.94
CA SER A 73 -10.32 0.89 13.54
C SER A 73 -10.04 2.26 12.94
N SER A 74 -9.12 2.99 13.56
CA SER A 74 -8.41 4.06 12.84
C SER A 74 -7.69 3.48 11.62
N GLU A 75 -7.58 4.28 10.58
CA GLU A 75 -6.78 3.94 9.40
C GLU A 75 -5.29 4.06 9.70
N VAL A 76 -4.52 3.12 9.14
CA VAL A 76 -3.07 3.11 9.16
C VAL A 76 -2.59 3.14 7.72
N HIS A 77 -1.84 4.18 7.36
CA HIS A 77 -1.24 4.28 6.05
C HIS A 77 0.04 3.44 6.00
N LEU A 78 0.06 2.46 5.10
CA LEU A 78 1.25 1.68 4.78
C LEU A 78 1.98 2.39 3.62
N ASP A 79 3.13 2.97 3.93
CA ASP A 79 4.00 3.60 2.92
C ASP A 79 5.17 2.67 2.62
N VAL A 80 5.21 2.14 1.39
CA VAL A 80 6.27 1.26 0.91
C VAL A 80 7.29 2.07 0.13
N LEU A 81 8.52 2.11 0.64
CA LEU A 81 9.66 2.76 0.01
C LEU A 81 10.37 1.79 -0.94
N TYR A 82 10.80 2.30 -2.08
CA TYR A 82 11.50 1.51 -3.09
C TYR A 82 12.40 2.39 -3.97
N PRO A 83 13.53 1.85 -4.45
CA PRO A 83 14.43 2.57 -5.34
C PRO A 83 13.78 2.82 -6.72
N PRO A 84 14.36 3.69 -7.56
CA PRO A 84 13.88 3.91 -8.93
C PRO A 84 13.78 2.60 -9.72
N ILE A 85 12.60 2.30 -10.20
CA ILE A 85 12.28 1.17 -11.09
C ILE A 85 11.68 1.68 -12.40
N ASN A 86 11.65 0.82 -13.42
CA ASN A 86 11.09 1.13 -14.74
C ASN A 86 11.71 2.39 -15.37
N VAL A 87 13.05 2.50 -15.28
CA VAL A 87 13.78 3.62 -15.89
C VAL A 87 13.68 3.52 -17.40
N SER A 88 13.20 4.58 -18.06
CA SER A 88 13.09 4.65 -19.51
C SER A 88 13.52 6.00 -20.07
N LEU A 89 14.11 5.96 -21.26
CA LEU A 89 14.57 7.12 -22.01
C LEU A 89 13.73 7.26 -23.29
N SER A 90 13.21 8.46 -23.54
CA SER A 90 12.55 8.81 -24.79
C SER A 90 13.20 10.04 -25.41
N VAL A 91 13.10 10.14 -26.73
CA VAL A 91 13.65 11.23 -27.53
C VAL A 91 12.58 11.79 -28.45
N ASP A 92 12.47 13.11 -28.52
CA ASP A 92 11.54 13.80 -29.40
C ASP A 92 12.23 15.01 -30.10
N PRO A 93 12.27 15.06 -31.44
CA PRO A 93 11.85 14.02 -32.40
C PRO A 93 12.89 12.87 -32.50
N PRO A 94 12.47 11.64 -32.87
CA PRO A 94 13.34 10.46 -32.93
C PRO A 94 14.32 10.43 -34.10
N HIS A 95 14.08 11.26 -35.12
CA HIS A 95 14.96 11.39 -36.27
C HIS A 95 15.32 12.86 -36.46
N VAL A 96 16.62 13.15 -36.51
CA VAL A 96 17.13 14.52 -36.61
C VAL A 96 18.29 14.63 -37.58
N THR A 97 18.34 15.79 -38.25
CA THR A 97 19.47 16.26 -39.06
C THR A 97 20.23 17.34 -38.29
N ASP A 98 21.43 17.67 -38.76
CA ASP A 98 22.27 18.71 -38.16
C ASP A 98 21.49 20.03 -37.95
N GLY A 99 21.69 20.65 -36.79
CA GLY A 99 21.03 21.90 -36.40
C GLY A 99 19.65 21.76 -35.72
N ILE A 100 19.08 20.55 -35.59
CA ILE A 100 17.80 20.35 -34.89
C ILE A 100 18.01 20.08 -33.39
N ARG A 101 17.19 20.72 -32.56
CA ARG A 101 17.12 20.48 -31.11
C ARG A 101 16.25 19.25 -30.83
N VAL A 102 16.74 18.37 -29.96
CA VAL A 102 15.99 17.23 -29.44
C VAL A 102 15.73 17.40 -27.95
N ASN A 103 14.60 16.88 -27.50
CA ASN A 103 14.31 16.70 -26.08
C ASN A 103 14.53 15.24 -25.71
N LEU A 104 15.44 15.01 -24.76
CA LEU A 104 15.61 13.71 -24.11
C LEU A 104 14.81 13.73 -22.81
N THR A 105 13.98 12.72 -22.59
CA THR A 105 13.16 12.57 -21.38
C THR A 105 13.49 11.24 -20.70
N CYS A 106 13.88 11.30 -19.42
CA CYS A 106 14.19 10.14 -18.60
C CYS A 106 13.12 10.04 -17.52
N THR A 107 12.42 8.92 -17.47
CA THR A 107 11.35 8.68 -16.50
C THR A 107 11.67 7.48 -15.65
N SER A 108 11.33 7.55 -14.36
CA SER A 108 11.44 6.43 -13.43
C SER A 108 10.32 6.53 -12.38
N ALA A 109 9.92 5.39 -11.82
CA ALA A 109 9.02 5.35 -10.67
C ALA A 109 9.82 5.05 -9.40
N ALA A 110 9.69 5.87 -8.36
CA ALA A 110 10.42 5.73 -7.10
C ALA A 110 9.57 6.26 -5.94
N ASN A 111 9.80 5.74 -4.74
CA ASN A 111 9.26 6.31 -3.50
C ASN A 111 10.33 6.32 -2.39
N PRO A 112 10.85 7.49 -1.99
CA PRO A 112 10.50 8.84 -2.47
C PRO A 112 10.93 9.08 -3.92
N THR A 113 10.47 10.18 -4.52
CA THR A 113 10.83 10.56 -5.89
C THR A 113 12.35 10.65 -6.06
N ALA A 114 12.87 10.24 -7.22
CA ALA A 114 14.31 10.25 -7.46
C ALA A 114 14.90 11.67 -7.37
N ASP A 115 15.96 11.82 -6.59
CA ASP A 115 16.61 13.11 -6.33
C ASP A 115 17.54 13.57 -7.46
N ASN A 116 18.15 12.62 -8.20
CA ASN A 116 19.18 12.90 -9.21
C ASN A 116 18.95 12.11 -10.50
N TYR A 117 19.07 12.80 -11.63
CA TYR A 117 19.10 12.24 -12.98
C TYR A 117 20.43 12.61 -13.64
N THR A 118 21.17 11.62 -14.12
CA THR A 118 22.43 11.81 -14.86
C THR A 118 22.21 11.56 -16.35
N TRP A 119 22.68 12.47 -17.20
CA TRP A 119 22.52 12.46 -18.66
C TRP A 119 23.86 12.36 -19.37
#